data_AF-A0A2P8AEY4-F1
#
_entry.id   AF-A0A2P8AEY4-F1
#
_cell.length_a   1.000
_cell.length_b   1.000
_cell.length_c   1.000
_cell.angle_alpha   90.00
_cell.angle_beta   90.00
_cell.angle_gamma   90.00
#
_symmetry.space_group_name_H-M   'P 1'
#
loop_
_entity.id
_entity.type
_entity.pdbx_description
1 polymer ?
#
loop_
_entity_poly.entity_id
_entity_poly.type
_entity_poly.pdbx_seq_one_letter_code
_entity_poly.pdbx_strand_id
1 'polypeptide(L)' 'MVDQAVADGRIERKTANDLREKAAELDRGKPKDRAKRVEGLRERIGDLADDGKLDEATAGALQDLLDAYAGLRGGGRDEG' A
#
# COMPACT_ATOMS: atom_id res chain seq x y z
N MET A 1 -9.82 2.13 7.19
CA MET A 1 -9.59 3.11 6.10
C MET A 1 -9.90 2.55 4.72
N VAL A 2 -9.42 1.36 4.32
CA VAL A 2 -9.81 0.76 3.01
C VAL A 2 -11.30 0.40 2.93
N ASP A 3 -11.88 -0.20 3.99
CA ASP A 3 -13.33 -0.53 4.00
C ASP A 3 -14.23 0.72 3.85
N GLN A 4 -13.77 1.88 4.32
CA GLN A 4 -14.51 3.12 4.24
C GLN A 4 -14.39 3.78 2.85
N ALA A 5 -13.21 3.70 2.23
CA ALA A 5 -13.02 4.10 0.83
C ALA A 5 -13.82 3.24 -0.16
N VAL A 6 -13.99 1.94 0.14
CA VAL A 6 -14.89 1.04 -0.61
C VAL A 6 -16.35 1.41 -0.40
N ALA A 7 -16.76 1.69 0.84
CA ALA A 7 -18.12 2.09 1.15
C ALA A 7 -18.50 3.43 0.51
N ASP A 8 -17.54 4.36 0.42
CA ASP A 8 -17.69 5.66 -0.24
C ASP A 8 -17.54 5.60 -1.77
N GLY A 9 -17.31 4.43 -2.36
CA GLY A 9 -17.15 4.25 -3.81
C GLY A 9 -15.88 4.87 -4.41
N ARG A 10 -14.95 5.35 -3.58
CA ARG A 10 -13.66 5.95 -4.01
C ARG A 10 -12.65 4.91 -4.48
N ILE A 11 -12.90 3.64 -4.14
CA ILE A 11 -12.13 2.47 -4.56
C ILE A 11 -13.09 1.39 -5.02
N GLU A 12 -12.80 0.79 -6.17
CA GLU A 12 -13.46 -0.45 -6.56
C GLU A 12 -13.20 -1.57 -5.55
N ARG A 13 -14.24 -2.32 -5.19
CA ARG A 13 -14.16 -3.43 -4.24
C ARG A 13 -13.08 -4.46 -4.61
N LYS A 14 -12.86 -4.67 -5.90
CA LYS A 14 -11.80 -5.55 -6.42
C LYS A 14 -10.41 -4.99 -6.10
N THR A 15 -10.18 -3.71 -6.38
CA THR A 15 -8.94 -2.99 -6.05
C THR A 15 -8.65 -2.99 -4.55
N ALA A 16 -9.67 -2.79 -3.72
CA ALA A 16 -9.52 -2.92 -2.27
C ALA A 16 -9.13 -4.32 -1.82
N ASN A 17 -9.72 -5.36 -2.42
CA ASN A 17 -9.40 -6.74 -2.09
C ASN A 17 -7.94 -7.08 -2.45
N ASP A 18 -7.52 -6.71 -3.65
CA ASP A 18 -6.14 -6.86 -4.15
C ASP A 18 -5.12 -6.15 -3.24
N LEU A 19 -5.43 -4.92 -2.81
CA LEU A 19 -4.61 -4.16 -1.86
C LEU A 19 -4.55 -4.85 -0.49
N ARG A 20 -5.67 -5.41 0.00
CA ARG A 20 -5.74 -6.09 1.29
C ARG A 20 -4.93 -7.38 1.29
N GLU A 21 -5.00 -8.15 0.20
CA GLU A 21 -4.24 -9.37 0.02
C GLU A 21 -2.74 -9.08 0.04
N LYS A 22 -2.27 -8.13 -0.78
CA LYS A 22 -0.86 -7.76 -0.81
C LYS A 22 -0.38 -7.12 0.50
N ALA A 23 -1.24 -6.37 1.20
CA ALA A 23 -0.94 -5.87 2.55
C ALA A 23 -0.79 -7.00 3.58
N ALA A 24 -1.56 -8.08 3.45
CA ALA A 24 -1.35 -9.28 4.26
C ALA A 24 -0.05 -10.01 3.88
N GLU A 25 0.34 -10.01 2.60
CA GLU A 25 1.63 -10.52 2.15
C GLU A 25 2.82 -9.69 2.65
N LEU A 26 2.64 -8.40 2.92
CA LEU A 26 3.67 -7.54 3.51
C LEU A 26 4.12 -8.02 4.91
N ASP A 27 3.24 -8.70 5.67
CA ASP A 27 3.61 -9.30 6.96
C ASP A 27 4.19 -10.72 6.84
N ARG A 28 3.91 -11.41 5.73
CA ARG A 28 4.39 -12.78 5.47
C ARG A 28 5.72 -12.80 4.72
N GLY A 29 6.87 -12.71 5.40
CA GLY A 29 8.16 -12.95 4.75
C GLY A 29 9.38 -12.37 5.46
N LYS A 30 10.55 -12.44 4.80
CA LYS A 30 11.78 -11.84 5.30
C LYS A 30 11.74 -10.31 5.15
N PRO A 31 12.38 -9.54 6.04
CA PRO A 31 12.38 -8.06 5.98
C PRO A 31 12.92 -7.49 4.66
N LYS A 32 13.88 -8.17 4.01
CA LYS A 32 14.36 -7.84 2.66
C LYS A 32 13.27 -7.87 1.60
N ASP A 33 12.41 -8.89 1.64
CA ASP A 33 11.31 -9.03 0.67
C ASP A 33 10.19 -8.03 0.96
N ARG A 34 10.09 -7.56 2.21
CA ARG A 34 9.13 -6.53 2.60
C ARG A 34 9.39 -5.19 1.91
N ALA A 35 10.63 -4.70 1.91
CA ALA A 35 10.96 -3.42 1.24
C ALA A 35 10.61 -3.48 -0.26
N LYS A 36 10.99 -4.59 -0.91
CA LYS A 36 10.66 -4.84 -2.32
C LYS A 36 9.14 -4.93 -2.57
N ARG A 37 8.39 -5.49 -1.63
CA ARG A 37 6.92 -5.55 -1.68
C ARG A 37 6.26 -4.20 -1.44
N VAL A 38 6.80 -3.36 -0.56
CA VAL A 38 6.30 -1.99 -0.36
C VAL A 38 6.47 -1.21 -1.65
N GLU A 39 7.65 -1.29 -2.26
CA GLU A 39 7.95 -0.63 -3.54
C GLU A 39 6.99 -1.08 -4.65
N GLY A 40 6.79 -2.40 -4.80
CA GLY A 40 5.83 -2.94 -5.76
C GLY A 40 4.35 -2.70 -5.41
N LEU A 41 4.03 -2.35 -4.16
CA LEU A 41 2.69 -1.86 -3.80
C LEU A 41 2.51 -0.41 -4.25
N ARG A 42 3.56 0.39 -4.08
CA ARG A 42 3.61 1.81 -4.44
C ARG A 42 3.44 2.02 -5.94
N GLU A 43 4.18 1.26 -6.73
CA GLU A 43 4.07 1.26 -8.19
C GLU A 43 2.63 0.92 -8.62
N ARG A 44 2.07 -0.16 -8.07
CA ARG A 44 0.71 -0.59 -8.43
C ARG A 44 -0.38 0.40 -8.01
N ILE A 45 -0.20 1.12 -6.89
CA ILE A 45 -1.10 2.21 -6.50
C ILE A 45 -1.03 3.36 -7.52
N GLY A 46 0.18 3.69 -7.99
CA GLY A 46 0.38 4.64 -9.08
C GLY A 46 -0.33 4.19 -10.35
N ASP A 47 -0.12 2.96 -10.78
CA ASP A 47 -0.77 2.40 -11.98
C ASP A 47 -2.29 2.42 -11.88
N LEU A 48 -2.85 2.08 -10.71
CA LEU A 48 -4.30 2.09 -10.49
C LEU A 48 -4.87 3.51 -10.52
N ALA A 49 -4.10 4.51 -10.08
CA ALA A 49 -4.49 5.91 -10.17
C ALA A 49 -4.46 6.41 -11.62
N ASP A 50 -3.40 6.05 -12.36
CA ASP A 50 -3.24 6.39 -13.78
C ASP A 50 -4.33 5.75 -14.64
N ASP A 51 -4.70 4.50 -14.35
CA ASP A 51 -5.81 3.78 -14.98
C ASP A 51 -7.21 4.32 -14.60
N GLY A 52 -7.30 5.30 -13.69
CA GLY A 52 -8.57 5.86 -13.20
C GLY A 52 -9.40 4.90 -12.34
N LYS A 53 -8.82 3.79 -11.91
CA LYS A 53 -9.46 2.77 -11.03
C LYS A 53 -9.35 3.14 -9.54
N LEU A 54 -8.55 4.14 -9.25
CA LEU A 54 -8.26 4.66 -7.92
C LEU A 54 -8.22 6.18 -7.99
N ASP A 55 -9.01 6.84 -7.15
CA ASP A 55 -8.97 8.30 -7.05
C ASP A 55 -7.61 8.78 -6.53
N GLU A 56 -7.06 9.86 -7.10
CA GLU A 56 -5.74 10.42 -6.73
C GLU A 56 -5.61 10.70 -5.23
N ALA A 57 -6.66 11.20 -4.57
CA ALA A 57 -6.62 11.47 -3.14
C ALA A 57 -6.50 10.17 -2.33
N THR A 58 -7.13 9.10 -2.83
CA THR A 58 -7.03 7.78 -2.20
C THR A 58 -5.68 7.11 -2.49
N ALA A 59 -5.13 7.31 -3.69
CA ALA A 59 -3.78 6.88 -4.05
C ALA A 59 -2.72 7.53 -3.16
N GLY A 60 -2.79 8.85 -2.96
CA GLY A 60 -1.90 9.59 -2.06
C GLY A 60 -1.99 9.07 -0.62
N ALA A 61 -3.20 8.90 -0.09
CA ALA A 61 -3.39 8.37 1.26
C ALA A 61 -2.82 6.94 1.44
N LEU A 62 -2.90 6.10 0.41
CA LEU A 62 -2.31 4.76 0.42
C LEU A 62 -0.78 4.78 0.34
N GLN A 63 -0.20 5.70 -0.45
CA GLN A 63 1.25 5.89 -0.51
C GLN A 63 1.82 6.40 0.82
N ASP A 64 1.15 7.35 1.47
CA ASP A 64 1.54 7.85 2.79
C ASP A 64 1.48 6.75 3.85
N LEU A 65 0.46 5.88 3.79
CA LEU A 65 0.35 4.73 4.69
C LEU A 65 1.51 3.74 4.48
N LEU A 66 1.92 3.51 3.23
CA LEU A 66 3.06 2.66 2.91
C LEU A 66 4.38 3.23 3.40
N ASP A 67 4.57 4.54 3.28
CA ASP A 67 5.76 5.22 3.84
C ASP A 67 5.79 5.13 5.36
N ALA A 68 4.65 5.36 6.02
CA ALA A 68 4.54 5.18 7.46
C ALA A 68 4.87 3.74 7.88
N TYR A 69 4.38 2.74 7.13
CA TYR A 69 4.67 1.33 7.38
C TYR A 69 6.14 0.96 7.15
N ALA A 70 6.75 1.49 6.08
CA ALA A 70 8.18 1.33 5.82
C ALA A 70 9.03 2.00 6.92
N GLY A 71 8.63 3.17 7.41
CA GLY A 71 9.30 3.85 8.53
C GLY A 71 9.17 3.09 9.86
N LEU A 72 7.99 2.54 10.16
CA LEU A 72 7.73 1.84 11.43
C LEU A 72 8.46 0.48 11.52
N ARG A 73 8.65 -0.22 10.40
CA ARG A 73 9.25 -1.56 10.37
C ARG A 73 10.59 -1.66 9.62
N GLY A 74 10.99 -0.60 8.93
CA GLY A 74 12.32 -0.41 8.35
C GLY A 74 13.25 0.44 9.23
N GLY A 75 12.76 0.92 10.38
CA GLY A 75 13.54 1.57 11.43
C GLY A 75 14.48 0.62 12.18
N GLY A 76 15.29 -0.15 11.46
CA GLY A 76 16.64 -0.46 11.89
C GLY A 76 17.56 0.58 11.27
N ARG A 77 17.55 1.79 11.83
CA ARG A 77 18.61 2.76 11.56
C ARG A 77 19.82 2.27 12.34
N ASP A 78 20.93 2.16 11.63
CA ASP A 78 22.30 2.06 12.12
C ASP A 78 22.49 2.46 13.60
N GLU A 79 22.91 1.49 14.40
CA GLU A 79 23.83 1.71 15.52
C GLU A 79 25.03 0.80 15.27
N GLY A 80 26.13 1.39 14.80
CA GLY A 80 27.42 0.76 14.53
C GLY A 80 28.46 1.79 14.11
#